data_AF-A0A946N3H1-F1
#
_entry.id   AF-A0A946N3H1-F1
#
_cell.length_a   1.000
_cell.length_b   1.000
_cell.length_c   1.000
_cell.angle_alpha   90.00
_cell.angle_beta   90.00
_cell.angle_gamma   90.00
#
_symmetry.space_group_name_H-M   'P 1'
#
loop_
_entity.id
_entity.type
_entity.pdbx_description
1 polymer ?
#
loop_
_entity_poly.entity_id
_entity_poly.type
_entity_poly.pdbx_seq_one_letter_code
_entity_poly.pdbx_strand_id
1 'polypeptide(L)'
;MGKIELKQLLIACLVFLIVTSLPIIAYTIQMKFTTQAPLGNWAEPWQNTCEEASIVMVDAFYNNKTLSSTDAQNQLQNILNIKEQYFGKSKDENAEQVVTLINNYLNWEAKLVNNPSVELIKNEIDNQRPVIIPTYGKALKNPNFLNGGSNYHMIVISGYDENSKTFITQEPGTSHGNNYPYSYSVLIEAIHDYLPNGQTKNGAPVAIFTNPQIKDSGSTDGDQDGLKKSLELIYKTSLISNDTDKDGYLDKEEVDSGYSPTVAELKLEFGSLIRSAKSGKVYLMENKTKRHVPNLETMNQNGWNWGQVITVSETFLNKFQNGLSIK
;
A
#
# COMPACT_ATOMS: atom_id res chain seq x y z
N MET A 1 -71.74 -2.93 -19.43
CA MET A 1 -71.73 -1.48 -19.71
C MET A 1 -71.86 -0.74 -18.38
N GLY A 2 -70.96 0.20 -18.10
CA GLY A 2 -70.97 1.02 -16.87
C GLY A 2 -69.58 1.09 -16.24
N LYS A 3 -68.94 2.25 -16.32
CA LYS A 3 -67.52 2.53 -16.06
C LYS A 3 -67.46 3.62 -14.96
N ILE A 4 -66.33 3.68 -14.23
CA ILE A 4 -65.79 4.80 -13.42
C ILE A 4 -66.56 5.12 -12.09
N GLU A 5 -66.01 5.46 -10.91
CA GLU A 5 -64.74 6.10 -10.52
C GLU A 5 -64.18 5.68 -9.14
N LEU A 6 -62.85 5.81 -9.08
CA LEU A 6 -61.92 5.75 -7.98
C LEU A 6 -62.07 6.96 -7.04
N LYS A 7 -62.25 6.79 -5.73
CA LYS A 7 -61.86 7.79 -4.70
C LYS A 7 -61.72 7.20 -3.27
N GLN A 8 -60.46 7.00 -2.90
CA GLN A 8 -59.79 7.34 -1.62
C GLN A 8 -60.32 6.77 -0.29
N LEU A 9 -59.55 5.85 0.32
CA LEU A 9 -58.74 6.15 1.52
C LEU A 9 -57.79 4.97 1.83
N LEU A 10 -56.55 5.02 1.33
CA LEU A 10 -55.45 4.17 1.79
C LEU A 10 -54.37 5.11 2.29
N ILE A 11 -54.30 5.27 3.61
CA ILE A 11 -53.23 6.00 4.29
C ILE A 11 -51.98 5.14 4.18
N ALA A 12 -51.15 5.41 3.18
CA ALA A 12 -49.79 4.91 3.12
C ALA A 12 -48.94 5.77 4.07
N CYS A 13 -48.75 5.32 5.31
CA CYS A 13 -47.73 5.87 6.20
C CYS A 13 -46.35 5.54 5.62
N LEU A 14 -45.79 6.47 4.85
CA LEU A 14 -44.39 6.46 4.46
C LEU A 14 -43.57 6.87 5.70
N VAL A 15 -43.08 5.90 6.47
CA VAL A 15 -42.13 6.17 7.56
C VAL A 15 -40.78 6.47 6.93
N PHE A 16 -40.50 7.76 6.70
CA PHE A 16 -39.14 8.24 6.47
C PHE A 16 -38.37 8.03 7.78
N LEU A 17 -37.61 6.93 7.86
CA LEU A 17 -36.67 6.71 8.94
C LEU A 17 -35.49 7.67 8.70
N ILE A 18 -35.60 8.89 9.22
CA ILE A 18 -34.48 9.83 9.26
C ILE A 18 -33.49 9.25 10.27
N VAL A 19 -32.53 8.49 9.79
CA VAL A 19 -31.36 8.10 10.59
C VAL A 19 -30.53 9.36 10.79
N THR A 20 -30.82 10.11 11.84
CA THR A 20 -29.91 11.16 12.29
C THR A 20 -28.70 10.47 12.91
N SER A 21 -27.61 10.34 12.16
CA SER A 21 -26.33 9.95 12.74
C SER A 21 -25.94 11.02 13.75
N LEU A 22 -25.71 10.62 15.00
CA LEU A 22 -25.13 11.52 15.98
C LEU A 22 -23.76 11.97 15.45
N PRO A 23 -23.42 13.27 15.56
CA PRO A 23 -22.11 13.73 15.15
C PRO A 23 -21.04 13.00 15.95
N ILE A 24 -20.04 12.45 15.27
CA ILE A 24 -18.89 11.84 15.93
C ILE A 24 -18.12 12.97 16.62
N ILE A 25 -18.01 12.86 17.95
CA ILE A 25 -17.38 13.89 18.80
C ILE A 25 -15.87 13.71 18.82
N ALA A 26 -15.38 12.47 18.71
CA ALA A 26 -13.97 12.17 18.58
C ALA A 26 -13.80 10.81 17.90
N TYR A 27 -12.73 10.66 17.14
CA TYR A 27 -12.38 9.39 16.51
C TYR A 27 -10.88 9.27 16.35
N THR A 28 -10.34 8.08 16.61
CA THR A 28 -8.91 7.80 16.46
C THR A 28 -8.72 6.42 15.86
N ILE A 29 -8.06 6.38 14.70
CA ILE A 29 -7.55 5.19 14.05
C ILE A 29 -6.40 4.64 14.89
N GLN A 30 -6.47 3.37 15.26
CA GLN A 30 -5.40 2.70 16.01
C GLN A 30 -4.27 2.32 15.05
N MET A 31 -3.21 3.13 15.03
CA MET A 31 -2.03 2.91 14.18
C MET A 31 -0.82 2.47 14.98
N LYS A 32 0.11 1.78 14.32
CA LYS A 32 1.45 1.55 14.89
C LYS A 32 2.32 2.78 14.63
N PHE A 33 3.08 3.19 15.63
CA PHE A 33 3.92 4.38 15.57
C PHE A 33 5.39 4.01 15.34
N THR A 34 6.08 4.80 14.53
CA THR A 34 7.55 4.82 14.48
C THR A 34 8.02 6.27 14.35
N THR A 35 9.22 6.53 14.86
CA THR A 35 9.96 7.76 14.51
C THR A 35 10.67 7.59 13.17
N GLN A 36 11.13 8.70 12.60
CA GLN A 36 12.04 8.70 11.44
C GLN A 36 13.41 8.06 11.73
N ALA A 37 13.77 7.95 13.02
CA ALA A 37 14.96 7.28 13.51
C ALA A 37 14.60 6.14 14.49
N PRO A 38 14.11 4.98 14.01
CA PRO A 38 13.47 3.95 14.86
C PRO A 38 14.40 3.34 15.93
N LEU A 39 15.71 3.30 15.65
CA LEU A 39 16.75 2.84 16.59
C LEU A 39 17.41 3.99 17.39
N GLY A 40 16.87 5.21 17.30
CA GLY A 40 17.39 6.39 18.01
C GLY A 40 18.64 7.03 17.40
N ASN A 41 19.10 6.58 16.23
CA ASN A 41 20.18 7.23 15.48
C ASN A 41 19.60 8.31 14.54
N TRP A 42 19.76 9.57 14.91
CA TRP A 42 19.27 10.74 14.16
C TRP A 42 20.30 11.32 13.18
N ALA A 43 21.27 10.52 12.71
CA ALA A 43 22.17 10.89 11.63
C ALA A 43 21.56 10.58 10.24
N GLU A 44 22.21 11.03 9.16
CA GLU A 44 21.86 10.60 7.80
C GLU A 44 21.87 9.06 7.66
N PRO A 45 20.92 8.46 6.91
CA PRO A 45 19.82 9.13 6.19
C PRO A 45 18.61 9.47 7.09
N TRP A 46 18.53 8.92 8.29
CA TRP A 46 17.36 8.92 9.19
C TRP A 46 16.88 10.30 9.66
N GLN A 47 17.72 11.32 9.55
CA GLN A 47 17.32 12.69 9.89
C GLN A 47 16.40 13.34 8.86
N ASN A 48 16.27 12.78 7.65
CA ASN A 48 15.38 13.27 6.59
C ASN A 48 14.47 12.14 6.08
N THR A 49 13.95 11.31 6.99
CA THR A 49 13.04 10.20 6.63
C THR A 49 11.61 10.40 7.14
N CYS A 50 11.16 11.65 7.22
CA CYS A 50 9.83 11.95 7.79
C CYS A 50 8.69 11.52 6.84
N GLU A 51 8.92 11.61 5.54
CA GLU A 51 8.03 11.13 4.48
C GLU A 51 7.95 9.60 4.52
N GLU A 52 9.09 8.91 4.57
CA GLU A 52 9.16 7.45 4.61
C GLU A 52 8.54 6.91 5.90
N ALA A 53 8.78 7.56 7.05
CA ALA A 53 8.13 7.18 8.29
C ALA A 53 6.61 7.34 8.21
N SER A 54 6.12 8.41 7.58
CA SER A 54 4.69 8.65 7.39
C SER A 54 4.06 7.59 6.47
N ILE A 55 4.72 7.27 5.35
CA ILE A 55 4.32 6.19 4.43
C ILE A 55 4.30 4.84 5.15
N VAL A 56 5.34 4.51 5.91
CA VAL A 56 5.47 3.23 6.63
C VAL A 56 4.40 3.05 7.70
N MET A 57 4.03 4.11 8.43
CA MET A 57 2.94 4.02 9.42
C MET A 57 1.60 3.76 8.75
N VAL A 58 1.31 4.41 7.62
CA VAL A 58 0.07 4.18 6.85
C VAL A 58 0.07 2.80 6.22
N ASP A 59 1.19 2.38 5.64
CA ASP A 59 1.36 1.06 5.04
C ASP A 59 1.19 -0.06 6.06
N ALA A 60 1.76 0.09 7.26
CA ALA A 60 1.59 -0.86 8.34
C ALA A 60 0.14 -0.94 8.82
N PHE A 61 -0.58 0.18 8.82
CA PHE A 61 -2.00 0.20 9.15
C PHE A 61 -2.85 -0.56 8.11
N TYR A 62 -2.72 -0.25 6.81
CA TYR A 62 -3.52 -0.91 5.77
C TYR A 62 -3.18 -2.39 5.59
N ASN A 63 -1.93 -2.77 5.83
CA ASN A 63 -1.47 -4.15 5.69
C ASN A 63 -1.43 -4.95 7.00
N ASN A 64 -1.92 -4.37 8.11
CA ASN A 64 -1.91 -4.99 9.43
C ASN A 64 -0.51 -5.53 9.83
N LYS A 65 0.56 -4.77 9.51
CA LYS A 65 1.94 -5.15 9.79
C LYS A 65 2.31 -4.80 11.23
N THR A 66 3.23 -5.58 11.81
CA THR A 66 3.93 -5.17 13.02
C THR A 66 4.96 -4.08 12.69
N LEU A 67 5.23 -3.22 13.66
CA LEU A 67 6.18 -2.13 13.50
C LEU A 67 7.09 -2.06 14.74
N SER A 68 7.88 -3.11 14.95
CA SER A 68 9.00 -3.03 15.90
C SER A 68 10.04 -2.03 15.37
N SER A 69 10.96 -1.54 16.21
CA SER A 69 11.98 -0.60 15.74
C SER A 69 12.85 -1.15 14.59
N THR A 70 13.14 -2.46 14.61
CA THR A 70 13.88 -3.12 13.51
C THR A 70 13.02 -3.24 12.25
N ASP A 71 11.76 -3.65 12.39
CA ASP A 71 10.84 -3.73 11.24
C ASP A 71 10.64 -2.36 10.60
N ALA A 72 10.50 -1.32 11.43
CA ALA A 72 10.36 0.05 10.98
C ALA A 72 11.60 0.49 10.22
N GLN A 73 12.80 0.30 10.77
CA GLN A 73 14.02 0.71 10.07
C GLN A 73 14.21 0.00 8.73
N ASN A 74 13.89 -1.30 8.65
CA ASN A 74 13.92 -2.04 7.39
C ASN A 74 12.90 -1.50 6.38
N GLN A 75 11.68 -1.18 6.83
CA GLN A 75 10.66 -0.61 5.96
C GLN A 75 11.01 0.80 5.49
N LEU A 76 11.55 1.65 6.37
CA LEU A 76 12.07 2.98 6.00
C LEU A 76 13.17 2.84 4.93
N GLN A 77 14.11 1.91 5.13
CA GLN A 77 15.17 1.66 4.14
C GLN A 77 14.60 1.18 2.79
N ASN A 78 13.54 0.37 2.80
CA ASN A 78 12.90 -0.08 1.56
C ASN A 78 12.26 1.09 0.81
N ILE A 79 11.51 1.98 1.48
CA ILE A 79 10.93 3.16 0.83
C ILE A 79 12.03 4.10 0.32
N LEU A 80 13.10 4.31 1.10
CA LEU A 80 14.29 5.06 0.67
C LEU A 80 14.90 4.48 -0.61
N ASN A 81 15.07 3.16 -0.68
CA ASN A 81 15.66 2.51 -1.85
C ASN A 81 14.79 2.68 -3.10
N ILE A 82 13.47 2.54 -2.96
CA ILE A 82 12.50 2.78 -4.05
C ILE A 82 12.65 4.24 -4.52
N LYS A 83 12.55 5.20 -3.60
CA LYS A 83 12.73 6.61 -3.88
C LYS A 83 14.04 6.91 -4.60
N GLU A 84 15.18 6.44 -4.08
CA GLU A 84 16.49 6.69 -4.68
C GLU A 84 16.62 6.10 -6.09
N GLN A 85 15.99 4.95 -6.34
CA GLN A 85 15.95 4.33 -7.66
C GLN A 85 15.17 5.17 -8.68
N TYR A 86 14.05 5.78 -8.27
CA TYR A 86 13.13 6.44 -9.21
C TYR A 86 13.28 7.96 -9.30
N PHE A 87 13.60 8.63 -8.20
CA PHE A 87 13.79 10.09 -8.16
C PHE A 87 15.27 10.50 -8.02
N GLY A 88 16.16 9.54 -7.78
CA GLY A 88 17.55 9.81 -7.43
C GLY A 88 17.70 10.19 -5.95
N LYS A 89 18.91 10.57 -5.56
CA LYS A 89 19.20 10.94 -4.17
C LYS A 89 18.67 12.33 -3.85
N SER A 90 17.69 12.38 -2.96
CA SER A 90 17.09 13.60 -2.42
C SER A 90 16.91 13.48 -0.90
N LYS A 91 16.87 14.64 -0.25
CA LYS A 91 16.61 14.72 1.19
C LYS A 91 15.12 14.74 1.50
N ASP A 92 14.36 15.44 0.68
CA ASP A 92 12.95 15.68 0.90
C ASP A 92 12.18 15.52 -0.41
N GLU A 93 10.91 15.12 -0.31
CA GLU A 93 9.97 14.99 -1.42
C GLU A 93 8.76 15.87 -1.20
N ASN A 94 8.29 16.51 -2.27
CA ASN A 94 7.00 17.19 -2.24
C ASN A 94 5.83 16.18 -2.26
N ALA A 95 4.63 16.66 -1.99
CA ALA A 95 3.46 15.80 -1.87
C ALA A 95 3.12 15.06 -3.18
N GLU A 96 3.38 15.66 -4.35
CA GLU A 96 3.15 15.02 -5.65
C GLU A 96 4.11 13.84 -5.89
N GLN A 97 5.37 13.98 -5.50
CA GLN A 97 6.36 12.90 -5.54
C GLN A 97 5.98 11.76 -4.59
N VAL A 98 5.52 12.08 -3.38
CA VAL A 98 5.03 11.07 -2.42
C VAL A 98 3.80 10.32 -2.98
N VAL A 99 2.83 11.04 -3.55
CA VAL A 99 1.66 10.42 -4.21
C VAL A 99 2.11 9.51 -5.36
N THR A 100 3.06 9.96 -6.17
CA THR A 100 3.61 9.17 -7.29
C THR A 100 4.28 7.88 -6.79
N LEU A 101 5.07 7.97 -5.72
CA LEU A 101 5.72 6.80 -5.13
C LEU A 101 4.69 5.79 -4.61
N ILE A 102 3.71 6.25 -3.83
CA ILE A 102 2.64 5.39 -3.28
C ILE A 102 1.88 4.69 -4.42
N ASN A 103 1.44 5.47 -5.41
CA ASN A 103 0.56 4.97 -6.46
C ASN A 103 1.24 3.96 -7.37
N ASN A 104 2.55 4.06 -7.59
CA ASN A 104 3.28 3.08 -8.40
C ASN A 104 3.73 1.86 -7.58
N TYR A 105 4.16 2.03 -6.33
CA TYR A 105 4.99 1.01 -5.66
C TYR A 105 4.40 0.40 -4.38
N LEU A 106 3.22 0.85 -3.93
CA LEU A 106 2.54 0.30 -2.75
C LEU A 106 1.18 -0.27 -3.12
N ASN A 107 0.64 -1.19 -2.33
CA ASN A 107 -0.64 -1.87 -2.63
C ASN A 107 -1.90 -1.08 -2.24
N TRP A 108 -1.74 0.19 -1.90
CA TRP A 108 -2.79 1.16 -1.62
C TRP A 108 -2.54 2.42 -2.47
N GLU A 109 -3.46 3.38 -2.46
CA GLU A 109 -3.36 4.58 -3.28
C GLU A 109 -3.44 5.87 -2.46
N ALA A 110 -3.00 6.96 -3.08
CA ALA A 110 -3.10 8.29 -2.54
C ALA A 110 -3.52 9.30 -3.61
N LYS A 111 -4.13 10.40 -3.15
CA LYS A 111 -4.48 11.55 -3.97
C LYS A 111 -4.04 12.85 -3.31
N LEU A 112 -3.62 13.80 -4.13
CA LEU A 112 -3.28 15.14 -3.69
C LEU A 112 -4.55 15.98 -3.56
N VAL A 113 -4.72 16.65 -2.42
CA VAL A 113 -5.85 17.55 -2.14
C VAL A 113 -5.31 18.94 -1.83
N ASN A 114 -5.69 19.91 -2.66
CA ASN A 114 -5.33 21.32 -2.46
C ASN A 114 -6.26 21.98 -1.44
N ASN A 115 -5.70 22.85 -0.58
CA ASN A 115 -6.41 23.59 0.45
C ASN A 115 -7.32 22.69 1.32
N PRO A 116 -6.78 21.65 1.98
CA PRO A 116 -7.59 20.73 2.78
C PRO A 116 -8.27 21.46 3.95
N SER A 117 -9.58 21.26 4.11
CA SER A 117 -10.31 21.76 5.29
C SER A 117 -10.31 20.73 6.42
N VAL A 118 -10.63 21.17 7.65
CA VAL A 118 -10.79 20.28 8.80
C VAL A 118 -11.85 19.22 8.52
N GLU A 119 -12.97 19.60 7.91
CA GLU A 119 -14.07 18.70 7.58
C GLU A 119 -13.67 17.64 6.54
N LEU A 120 -12.89 18.02 5.52
CA LEU A 120 -12.39 17.06 4.53
C LEU A 120 -11.46 16.04 5.19
N ILE A 121 -10.56 16.49 6.06
CA ILE A 121 -9.65 15.60 6.80
C ILE A 121 -10.46 14.66 7.71
N LYS A 122 -11.39 15.19 8.50
CA LYS A 122 -12.25 14.38 9.37
C LYS A 122 -13.02 13.32 8.61
N ASN A 123 -13.57 13.66 7.44
CA ASN A 123 -14.27 12.71 6.59
C ASN A 123 -13.37 11.54 6.17
N GLU A 124 -12.07 11.76 5.92
CA GLU A 124 -11.14 10.65 5.67
C GLU A 124 -10.95 9.79 6.92
N ILE A 125 -10.75 10.41 8.08
CA ILE A 125 -10.58 9.68 9.36
C ILE A 125 -11.83 8.86 9.70
N ASP A 126 -13.04 9.41 9.54
CA ASP A 126 -14.32 8.72 9.75
C ASP A 126 -14.48 7.48 8.85
N ASN A 127 -13.76 7.45 7.73
CA ASN A 127 -13.74 6.32 6.81
C ASN A 127 -12.48 5.44 6.95
N GLN A 128 -11.78 5.50 8.10
CA GLN A 128 -10.57 4.69 8.36
C GLN A 128 -9.45 4.96 7.35
N ARG A 129 -9.30 6.21 6.89
CA ARG A 129 -8.25 6.62 5.96
C ARG A 129 -7.36 7.69 6.62
N PRO A 130 -6.18 7.31 7.15
CA PRO A 130 -5.22 8.28 7.67
C PRO A 130 -4.79 9.28 6.59
N VAL A 131 -4.48 10.50 6.98
CA VAL A 131 -4.09 11.57 6.04
C VAL A 131 -2.63 11.95 6.29
N ILE A 132 -1.80 11.93 5.25
CA ILE A 132 -0.41 12.38 5.34
C ILE A 132 -0.38 13.88 5.01
N ILE A 133 0.34 14.66 5.83
CA ILE A 133 0.36 16.12 5.76
C ILE A 133 1.81 16.61 5.67
N PRO A 134 2.22 17.23 4.55
CA PRO A 134 3.44 18.04 4.49
C PRO A 134 3.26 19.33 5.30
N THR A 135 4.30 19.72 6.02
CA THR A 135 4.24 20.86 6.94
C THR A 135 5.50 21.72 6.88
N TYR A 136 5.32 23.01 7.14
CA TYR A 136 6.39 23.87 7.63
C TYR A 136 6.62 23.57 9.11
N GLY A 137 7.62 22.72 9.43
CA GLY A 137 7.81 22.17 10.78
C GLY A 137 7.87 23.20 11.90
N LYS A 138 8.39 24.41 11.65
CA LYS A 138 8.42 25.49 12.66
C LYS A 138 7.05 26.06 13.02
N ALA A 139 6.06 25.98 12.13
CA ALA A 139 4.70 26.43 12.41
C ALA A 139 3.93 25.47 13.33
N LEU A 140 4.37 24.22 13.45
CA LEU A 140 3.76 23.24 14.36
C LEU A 140 3.89 23.61 15.83
N LYS A 141 4.88 24.44 16.20
CA LYS A 141 5.13 24.91 17.57
C LYS A 141 5.24 23.75 18.58
N ASN A 142 5.72 22.58 18.14
CA ASN A 142 5.87 21.42 19.01
C ASN A 142 7.09 21.63 19.94
N PRO A 143 6.90 21.67 21.28
CA PRO A 143 7.99 21.89 22.24
C PRO A 143 8.99 20.73 22.28
N ASN A 144 8.67 19.57 21.70
CA ASN A 144 9.55 18.41 21.65
C ASN A 144 10.55 18.47 20.48
N PHE A 145 10.45 19.47 19.60
CA PHE A 145 11.40 19.66 18.52
C PHE A 145 12.63 20.45 18.96
N LEU A 146 13.80 19.97 18.56
CA LEU A 146 15.03 20.74 18.64
C LEU A 146 14.93 21.98 17.74
N ASN A 147 15.43 23.12 18.23
CA ASN A 147 15.43 24.39 17.50
C ASN A 147 14.04 24.85 16.99
N GLY A 148 12.96 24.37 17.61
CA GLY A 148 11.58 24.72 17.25
C GLY A 148 11.04 24.05 15.98
N GLY A 149 11.76 23.08 15.41
CA GLY A 149 11.33 22.33 14.22
C GLY A 149 12.15 22.62 12.95
N SER A 150 12.07 21.69 12.00
CA SER A 150 12.71 21.77 10.69
C SER A 150 11.99 22.74 9.75
N ASN A 151 12.66 23.11 8.64
CA ASN A 151 12.00 23.91 7.59
C ASN A 151 10.97 23.11 6.79
N TYR A 152 11.07 21.79 6.78
CA TYR A 152 10.08 20.90 6.18
C TYR A 152 9.95 19.65 7.03
N HIS A 153 8.73 19.15 7.13
CA HIS A 153 8.40 17.98 7.91
C HIS A 153 7.13 17.33 7.40
N MET A 154 6.94 16.03 7.63
CA MET A 154 5.73 15.31 7.24
C MET A 154 5.19 14.49 8.42
N ILE A 155 3.88 14.54 8.60
CA ILE A 155 3.17 13.84 9.69
C ILE A 155 1.96 13.09 9.17
N VAL A 156 1.40 12.21 10.01
CA VAL A 156 0.12 11.53 9.72
C VAL A 156 -0.96 11.99 10.68
N ILE A 157 -2.11 12.43 10.17
CA ILE A 157 -3.33 12.59 10.97
C ILE A 157 -4.04 11.24 11.03
N SER A 158 -4.33 10.80 12.25
CA SER A 158 -4.97 9.51 12.55
C SER A 158 -6.24 9.65 13.38
N GLY A 159 -6.58 10.87 13.81
CA GLY A 159 -7.77 11.10 14.61
C GLY A 159 -8.08 12.57 14.81
N TYR A 160 -9.19 12.82 15.50
CA TYR A 160 -9.61 14.15 15.91
C TYR A 160 -10.47 14.10 17.18
N ASP A 161 -10.56 15.23 17.88
CA ASP A 161 -11.45 15.47 19.00
C ASP A 161 -12.09 16.87 18.88
N GLU A 162 -13.41 16.89 18.74
CA GLU A 162 -14.23 18.09 18.57
C GLU A 162 -14.36 18.93 19.84
N ASN A 163 -14.17 18.34 21.02
CA ASN A 163 -14.24 19.08 22.28
C ASN A 163 -12.99 19.94 22.46
N SER A 164 -11.82 19.34 22.22
CA SER A 164 -10.53 20.02 22.32
C SER A 164 -10.14 20.77 21.05
N LYS A 165 -10.86 20.55 19.93
CA LYS A 165 -10.52 21.07 18.59
C LYS A 165 -9.10 20.68 18.18
N THR A 166 -8.77 19.41 18.36
CA THR A 166 -7.44 18.87 18.06
C THR A 166 -7.50 17.72 17.06
N PHE A 167 -6.46 17.64 16.22
CA PHE A 167 -6.12 16.44 15.48
C PHE A 167 -5.21 15.56 16.35
N ILE A 168 -5.38 14.24 16.25
CA ILE A 168 -4.47 13.24 16.81
C ILE A 168 -3.53 12.79 15.70
N THR A 169 -2.22 12.99 15.91
CA THR A 169 -1.20 12.78 14.87
C THR A 169 -0.17 11.74 15.25
N GLN A 170 0.45 11.14 14.24
CA GLN A 170 1.67 10.35 14.36
C GLN A 170 2.82 11.21 13.85
N GLU A 171 3.61 11.70 14.78
CA GLU A 171 4.64 12.70 14.57
C GLU A 171 6.04 12.02 14.55
N PRO A 172 6.62 11.72 13.38
CA PRO A 172 7.82 10.91 13.31
C PRO A 172 9.10 11.65 13.76
N GLY A 173 9.08 12.99 13.84
CA GLY A 173 10.24 13.83 14.13
C GLY A 173 10.62 13.93 15.61
N THR A 174 9.93 13.20 16.50
CA THR A 174 10.27 13.12 17.92
C THR A 174 9.84 11.80 18.54
N SER A 175 10.51 11.38 19.61
CA SER A 175 10.13 10.21 20.40
C SER A 175 8.80 10.38 21.16
N HIS A 176 8.29 11.61 21.25
CA HIS A 176 7.00 11.93 21.90
C HIS A 176 5.86 12.10 20.89
N GLY A 177 6.02 11.58 19.68
CA GLY A 177 5.10 11.83 18.58
C GLY A 177 3.92 10.88 18.43
N ASN A 178 3.85 9.81 19.23
CA ASN A 178 2.75 8.84 19.17
C ASN A 178 1.46 9.48 19.69
N ASN A 179 0.43 9.54 18.84
CA ASN A 179 -0.86 10.19 19.13
C ASN A 179 -0.71 11.63 19.65
N TYR A 180 0.27 12.38 19.13
CA TYR A 180 0.53 13.74 19.57
C TYR A 180 -0.61 14.68 19.12
N PRO A 181 -1.21 15.47 20.02
CA PRO A 181 -2.31 16.36 19.67
C PRO A 181 -1.81 17.70 19.14
N TYR A 182 -2.37 18.15 18.00
CA TYR A 182 -2.23 19.52 17.50
C TYR A 182 -3.60 20.17 17.41
N SER A 183 -3.74 21.45 17.79
CA SER A 183 -5.01 22.16 17.54
C SER A 183 -5.28 22.26 16.03
N TYR A 184 -6.55 22.26 15.64
CA TYR A 184 -6.94 22.41 14.23
C TYR A 184 -6.29 23.63 13.60
N SER A 185 -6.32 24.77 14.29
CA SER A 185 -5.73 26.02 13.79
C SER A 185 -4.22 25.90 13.56
N VAL A 186 -3.48 25.35 14.53
CA VAL A 186 -2.02 25.20 14.43
C VAL A 186 -1.65 24.27 13.29
N LEU A 187 -2.33 23.13 13.17
CA LEU A 187 -1.98 22.17 12.13
C LEU A 187 -2.36 22.69 10.74
N ILE A 188 -3.56 23.26 10.56
CA ILE A 188 -4.00 23.84 9.27
C ILE A 188 -3.07 24.99 8.83
N GLU A 189 -2.67 25.87 9.75
CA GLU A 189 -1.69 26.94 9.46
C GLU A 189 -0.30 26.40 9.11
N ALA A 190 0.06 25.22 9.59
CA ALA A 190 1.36 24.61 9.32
C ALA A 190 1.41 23.82 8.00
N ILE A 191 0.27 23.57 7.33
CA ILE A 191 0.23 22.80 6.08
C ILE A 191 0.90 23.60 4.96
N HIS A 192 2.04 23.10 4.52
CA HIS A 192 2.78 23.67 3.42
C HIS A 192 3.56 22.58 2.69
N ASP A 193 3.38 22.48 1.38
CA ASP A 193 4.15 21.57 0.55
C ASP A 193 5.64 21.95 0.54
N TYR A 194 6.48 20.96 0.26
CA TYR A 194 7.91 21.16 0.15
C TYR A 194 8.26 22.16 -0.94
N LEU A 195 9.09 23.14 -0.59
CA LEU A 195 9.81 23.95 -1.57
C LEU A 195 11.30 24.00 -1.18
N PRO A 196 12.22 23.84 -2.15
CA PRO A 196 13.65 23.81 -1.88
C PRO A 196 14.15 25.15 -1.32
N ASN A 197 15.41 25.15 -0.84
CA ASN A 197 16.08 26.34 -0.30
C ASN A 197 15.37 26.98 0.90
N GLY A 198 14.70 26.15 1.71
CA GLY A 198 13.98 26.58 2.92
C GLY A 198 12.76 27.46 2.62
N GLN A 199 12.19 27.36 1.42
CA GLN A 199 11.02 28.15 1.01
C GLN A 199 9.69 27.47 1.37
N THR A 200 9.68 26.32 2.03
CA THR A 200 8.48 25.56 2.41
C THR A 200 7.39 26.41 3.04
N LYS A 201 7.71 27.44 3.86
CA LYS A 201 6.68 28.37 4.41
C LYS A 201 5.80 29.07 3.35
N ASN A 202 6.21 29.06 2.08
CA ASN A 202 5.49 29.63 0.93
C ASN A 202 4.87 28.52 0.05
N GLY A 203 5.05 27.25 0.42
CA GLY A 203 4.49 26.10 -0.26
C GLY A 203 2.97 26.11 -0.20
N ALA A 204 2.34 25.57 -1.24
CA ALA A 204 0.89 25.46 -1.29
C ALA A 204 0.38 24.56 -0.16
N PRO A 205 -0.76 24.88 0.48
CA PRO A 205 -1.35 23.99 1.46
C PRO A 205 -1.97 22.79 0.76
N VAL A 206 -1.37 21.62 0.94
CA VAL A 206 -1.81 20.36 0.34
C VAL A 206 -1.87 19.24 1.38
N ALA A 207 -2.75 18.27 1.16
CA ALA A 207 -2.80 17.04 1.92
C ALA A 207 -2.74 15.83 0.97
N ILE A 208 -2.25 14.72 1.50
CA ILE A 208 -2.20 13.44 0.80
C ILE A 208 -3.26 12.55 1.45
N PHE A 209 -4.39 12.42 0.75
CA PHE A 209 -5.49 11.57 1.20
C PHE A 209 -5.20 10.15 0.73
N THR A 210 -5.20 9.19 1.66
CA THR A 210 -4.81 7.79 1.38
C THR A 210 -6.05 6.91 1.28
N ASN A 211 -5.98 5.78 0.58
CA ASN A 211 -7.10 4.85 0.43
C ASN A 211 -6.56 3.42 0.28
N PRO A 212 -7.07 2.43 1.06
CA PRO A 212 -6.61 1.05 0.97
C PRO A 212 -6.98 0.36 -0.36
N GLN A 213 -7.91 0.95 -1.13
CA GLN A 213 -8.28 0.47 -2.46
C GLN A 213 -7.46 1.19 -3.53
N ILE A 214 -7.18 0.52 -4.64
CA ILE A 214 -6.38 1.04 -5.77
C ILE A 214 -7.25 1.42 -6.96
N LYS A 215 -8.37 2.12 -6.70
CA LYS A 215 -9.40 2.39 -7.72
C LYS A 215 -8.85 3.24 -8.86
N ASP A 216 -8.07 4.25 -8.54
CA ASP A 216 -7.54 5.22 -9.49
C ASP A 216 -6.11 4.88 -9.89
N SER A 217 -5.33 4.25 -9.00
CA SER A 217 -3.95 3.86 -9.30
C SER A 217 -3.82 2.45 -9.90
N GLY A 218 -4.88 1.65 -10.00
CA GLY A 218 -4.74 0.24 -10.39
C GLY A 218 -4.23 -0.02 -11.80
N SER A 219 -4.22 1.00 -12.66
CA SER A 219 -3.68 0.94 -14.02
C SER A 219 -2.23 1.41 -14.16
N THR A 220 -1.58 1.83 -13.07
CA THR A 220 -0.15 2.17 -13.10
C THR A 220 0.70 0.92 -13.34
N ASP A 221 1.94 1.13 -13.77
CA ASP A 221 2.94 0.11 -14.09
C ASP A 221 4.28 0.73 -13.66
N GLY A 222 4.67 0.43 -12.42
CA GLY A 222 5.74 1.16 -11.74
C GLY A 222 7.12 0.78 -12.24
N ASP A 223 7.34 -0.52 -12.43
CA ASP A 223 8.61 -1.09 -12.89
C ASP A 223 8.70 -1.24 -14.41
N GLN A 224 7.63 -0.89 -15.13
CA GLN A 224 7.59 -0.70 -16.59
C GLN A 224 7.82 -1.99 -17.38
N ASP A 225 7.36 -3.11 -16.84
CA ASP A 225 7.42 -4.41 -17.53
C ASP A 225 6.18 -4.67 -18.42
N GLY A 226 5.14 -3.84 -18.27
CA GLY A 226 3.87 -3.93 -18.98
C GLY A 226 2.74 -4.61 -18.20
N LEU A 227 3.01 -5.11 -16.99
CA LEU A 227 2.05 -5.69 -16.05
C LEU A 227 1.55 -4.61 -15.11
N LYS A 228 0.27 -4.25 -15.25
CA LYS A 228 -0.34 -3.21 -14.41
C LYS A 228 -0.39 -3.64 -12.96
N LYS A 229 -0.24 -2.70 -12.04
CA LYS A 229 -0.41 -2.84 -10.57
C LYS A 229 -1.56 -3.74 -10.14
N SER A 230 -2.75 -3.56 -10.74
CA SER A 230 -3.91 -4.40 -10.42
C SER A 230 -3.71 -5.89 -10.75
N LEU A 231 -2.98 -6.21 -11.82
CA LEU A 231 -2.60 -7.58 -12.17
C LEU A 231 -1.42 -8.04 -11.33
N GLU A 232 -0.44 -7.19 -11.06
CA GLU A 232 0.68 -7.55 -10.18
C GLU A 232 0.21 -8.02 -8.81
N LEU A 233 -0.76 -7.34 -8.20
CA LEU A 233 -1.36 -7.77 -6.93
C LEU A 233 -2.12 -9.10 -7.03
N ILE A 234 -2.67 -9.44 -8.20
CA ILE A 234 -3.36 -10.72 -8.44
C ILE A 234 -2.35 -11.86 -8.61
N TYR A 235 -1.30 -11.62 -9.40
CA TYR A 235 -0.23 -12.59 -9.67
C TYR A 235 0.83 -12.64 -8.56
N LYS A 236 0.75 -11.70 -7.60
CA LYS A 236 1.68 -11.53 -6.48
C LYS A 236 3.12 -11.27 -6.93
N THR A 237 3.24 -10.53 -8.03
CA THR A 237 4.52 -10.03 -8.52
C THR A 237 4.91 -8.76 -7.76
N SER A 238 6.15 -8.33 -7.95
CA SER A 238 6.76 -7.21 -7.26
C SER A 238 6.46 -5.90 -7.99
N LEU A 239 5.72 -4.99 -7.35
CA LEU A 239 5.44 -3.63 -7.85
C LEU A 239 6.67 -2.78 -8.24
N ILE A 240 7.88 -3.23 -7.91
CA ILE A 240 9.14 -2.50 -8.08
C ILE A 240 10.19 -3.26 -8.92
N SER A 241 9.90 -4.48 -9.38
CA SER A 241 10.88 -5.36 -10.03
C SER A 241 10.23 -6.08 -11.19
N ASN A 242 10.65 -5.70 -12.39
CA ASN A 242 10.10 -6.19 -13.65
C ASN A 242 10.29 -7.70 -13.92
N ASP A 243 11.16 -8.34 -13.15
CA ASP A 243 11.40 -9.78 -13.08
C ASP A 243 11.41 -10.15 -11.59
N THR A 244 10.29 -10.66 -11.09
CA THR A 244 10.06 -10.88 -9.66
C THR A 244 10.91 -12.00 -9.10
N ASP A 245 11.09 -13.09 -9.85
CA ASP A 245 11.81 -14.28 -9.39
C ASP A 245 13.27 -14.37 -9.86
N LYS A 246 13.67 -13.41 -10.72
CA LYS A 246 15.01 -13.17 -11.22
C LYS A 246 15.53 -14.35 -12.01
N ASP A 247 14.70 -14.88 -12.89
CA ASP A 247 15.05 -15.97 -13.80
C ASP A 247 15.33 -15.53 -15.24
N GLY A 248 15.14 -14.23 -15.52
CA GLY A 248 15.47 -13.58 -16.79
C GLY A 248 14.28 -13.33 -17.70
N TYR A 249 13.05 -13.64 -17.28
CA TYR A 249 11.82 -13.26 -17.98
C TYR A 249 11.11 -12.12 -17.24
N LEU A 250 10.43 -11.26 -17.98
CA LEU A 250 9.62 -10.20 -17.37
C LEU A 250 8.31 -10.78 -16.86
N ASP A 251 7.80 -10.31 -15.72
CA ASP A 251 6.57 -10.82 -15.11
C ASP A 251 5.40 -10.80 -16.11
N LYS A 252 5.29 -9.73 -16.90
CA LYS A 252 4.32 -9.60 -17.99
C LYS A 252 4.44 -10.68 -19.07
N GLU A 253 5.67 -11.03 -19.46
CA GLU A 253 5.93 -12.05 -20.49
C GLU A 253 5.46 -13.42 -20.00
N GLU A 254 5.74 -13.72 -18.74
CA GLU A 254 5.36 -14.98 -18.12
C GLU A 254 3.85 -15.10 -17.97
N VAL A 255 3.19 -14.03 -17.50
CA VAL A 255 1.73 -13.95 -17.37
C VAL A 255 1.05 -14.14 -18.73
N ASP A 256 1.51 -13.45 -19.78
CA ASP A 256 0.96 -13.59 -21.14
C ASP A 256 1.15 -15.01 -21.70
N SER A 257 2.27 -15.64 -21.34
CA SER A 257 2.62 -16.99 -21.77
C SER A 257 1.99 -18.07 -20.88
N GLY A 258 1.40 -17.69 -19.76
CA GLY A 258 0.70 -18.54 -18.82
C GLY A 258 1.59 -19.36 -17.88
N TYR A 259 2.86 -18.99 -17.70
CA TYR A 259 3.74 -19.58 -16.68
C TYR A 259 3.96 -18.62 -15.49
N SER A 260 4.65 -19.09 -14.45
CA SER A 260 4.59 -18.50 -13.11
C SER A 260 5.60 -17.36 -12.90
N PRO A 261 5.17 -16.08 -12.77
CA PRO A 261 6.06 -14.92 -12.61
C PRO A 261 6.65 -14.76 -11.20
N THR A 262 6.69 -15.83 -10.43
CA THR A 262 7.09 -15.79 -9.00
C THR A 262 7.90 -17.02 -8.62
N VAL A 263 8.20 -17.89 -9.59
CA VAL A 263 8.87 -19.16 -9.38
C VAL A 263 9.87 -19.40 -10.50
N ALA A 264 11.12 -19.05 -10.19
CA ALA A 264 12.25 -19.24 -11.09
C ALA A 264 12.40 -20.72 -11.47
N GLU A 265 11.99 -21.08 -12.70
CA GLU A 265 11.79 -22.48 -13.06
C GLU A 265 13.09 -23.29 -13.03
N LEU A 266 14.24 -22.65 -13.28
CA LEU A 266 15.57 -23.27 -13.21
C LEU A 266 16.04 -23.59 -11.79
N LYS A 267 15.39 -23.04 -10.76
CA LYS A 267 15.68 -23.28 -9.35
C LYS A 267 14.73 -24.31 -8.73
N LEU A 268 13.85 -24.91 -9.52
CA LEU A 268 12.92 -25.94 -9.02
C LEU A 268 13.66 -27.20 -8.58
N GLU A 269 13.28 -27.70 -7.40
CA GLU A 269 13.83 -28.91 -6.82
C GLU A 269 13.15 -30.17 -7.37
N PHE A 270 13.90 -31.28 -7.48
CA PHE A 270 13.31 -32.57 -7.83
C PHE A 270 12.23 -32.96 -6.82
N GLY A 271 11.13 -33.53 -7.32
CA GLY A 271 9.91 -33.77 -6.56
C GLY A 271 8.83 -32.70 -6.74
N SER A 272 9.15 -31.58 -7.41
CA SER A 272 8.15 -30.55 -7.76
C SER A 272 7.11 -31.09 -8.74
N LEU A 273 5.86 -30.66 -8.57
CA LEU A 273 4.79 -30.88 -9.55
C LEU A 273 4.77 -29.72 -10.53
N ILE A 274 5.00 -30.02 -11.81
CA ILE A 274 5.07 -29.03 -12.88
C ILE A 274 4.02 -29.31 -13.96
N ARG A 275 3.54 -28.25 -14.60
CA ARG A 275 2.67 -28.35 -15.77
C ARG A 275 2.98 -27.24 -16.77
N SER A 276 2.60 -27.43 -18.03
CA SER A 276 2.54 -26.34 -19.01
C SER A 276 1.09 -25.90 -19.19
N ALA A 277 0.87 -24.59 -19.34
CA ALA A 277 -0.44 -24.03 -19.64
C ALA A 277 -1.04 -24.57 -20.95
N LYS A 278 -0.21 -24.97 -21.91
CA LYS A 278 -0.64 -25.49 -23.22
C LYS A 278 -1.25 -26.89 -23.13
N SER A 279 -0.61 -27.79 -22.39
CA SER A 279 -1.05 -29.18 -22.31
C SER A 279 -2.03 -29.43 -21.16
N GLY A 280 -1.96 -28.63 -20.09
CA GLY A 280 -2.71 -28.83 -18.85
C GLY A 280 -2.33 -30.09 -18.06
N LYS A 281 -1.40 -30.91 -18.58
CA LYS A 281 -0.96 -32.15 -17.94
C LYS A 281 0.00 -31.87 -16.81
N VAL A 282 -0.20 -32.56 -15.69
CA VAL A 282 0.65 -32.45 -14.50
C VAL A 282 1.71 -33.54 -14.53
N TYR A 283 2.94 -33.18 -14.16
CA TYR A 283 4.07 -34.09 -14.09
C TYR A 283 4.81 -33.93 -12.77
N LEU A 284 5.30 -35.05 -12.22
CA LEU A 284 6.33 -35.05 -11.20
C LEU A 284 7.70 -34.89 -11.87
N MET A 285 8.47 -33.89 -11.43
CA MET A 285 9.83 -33.64 -11.92
C MET A 285 10.84 -34.52 -11.18
N GLU A 286 11.58 -35.37 -11.90
CA GLU A 286 12.58 -36.28 -11.34
C GLU A 286 13.87 -36.26 -12.17
N ASN A 287 14.97 -35.72 -11.65
CA ASN A 287 16.28 -35.66 -12.32
C ASN A 287 16.21 -35.33 -13.83
N LYS A 288 16.31 -36.33 -14.72
CA LYS A 288 16.26 -36.15 -16.20
C LYS A 288 14.89 -36.46 -16.82
N THR A 289 13.89 -36.77 -16.01
CA THR A 289 12.58 -37.25 -16.42
C THR A 289 11.43 -36.46 -15.80
N LYS A 290 10.27 -36.52 -16.47
CA LYS A 290 8.99 -36.04 -15.97
C LYS A 290 7.98 -37.19 -16.02
N ARG A 291 7.29 -37.45 -14.92
CA ARG A 291 6.33 -38.57 -14.81
C ARG A 291 4.92 -38.03 -14.73
N HIS A 292 4.07 -38.43 -15.68
CA HIS A 292 2.71 -37.90 -15.79
C HIS A 292 1.84 -38.32 -14.59
N VAL A 293 1.13 -37.36 -14.00
CA VAL A 293 0.10 -37.57 -12.97
C VAL A 293 -1.25 -37.60 -13.69
N PRO A 294 -1.86 -38.79 -13.87
CA PRO A 294 -2.93 -38.96 -14.85
C PRO A 294 -4.27 -38.35 -14.46
N ASN A 295 -4.56 -38.22 -13.17
CA ASN A 295 -5.84 -37.74 -12.66
C ASN A 295 -5.74 -37.27 -11.21
N LEU A 296 -6.84 -36.71 -10.70
CA LEU A 296 -6.95 -36.20 -9.33
C LEU A 296 -6.87 -37.31 -8.27
N GLU A 297 -7.30 -38.53 -8.59
CA GLU A 297 -7.23 -39.65 -7.64
C GLU A 297 -5.76 -40.01 -7.33
N THR A 298 -4.93 -40.19 -8.36
CA THR A 298 -3.49 -40.41 -8.19
C THR A 298 -2.84 -39.25 -7.44
N MET A 299 -3.25 -38.01 -7.72
CA MET A 299 -2.75 -36.83 -7.01
C MET A 299 -3.05 -36.90 -5.51
N ASN A 300 -4.32 -37.16 -5.14
CA ASN A 300 -4.76 -37.25 -3.75
C ASN A 300 -4.14 -38.43 -3.01
N GLN A 301 -3.98 -39.58 -3.66
CA GLN A 301 -3.36 -40.78 -3.06
C GLN A 301 -1.88 -40.55 -2.70
N ASN A 302 -1.20 -39.66 -3.43
CA ASN A 302 0.18 -39.26 -3.15
C ASN A 302 0.26 -38.03 -2.20
N GLY A 303 -0.86 -37.60 -1.63
CA GLY A 303 -0.92 -36.43 -0.73
C GLY A 303 -0.71 -35.09 -1.43
N TRP A 304 -0.81 -35.05 -2.76
CA TRP A 304 -0.61 -33.85 -3.54
C TRP A 304 -1.91 -33.07 -3.77
N ASN A 305 -1.79 -31.76 -3.99
CA ASN A 305 -2.93 -30.90 -4.32
C ASN A 305 -2.56 -29.83 -5.37
N TRP A 306 -3.58 -29.24 -5.99
CA TRP A 306 -3.39 -28.25 -7.07
C TRP A 306 -2.59 -27.01 -6.66
N GLY A 307 -2.58 -26.64 -5.38
CA GLY A 307 -1.76 -25.53 -4.88
C GLY A 307 -0.26 -25.80 -4.93
N GLN A 308 0.16 -27.05 -5.12
CA GLN A 308 1.57 -27.44 -5.30
C GLN A 308 2.00 -27.51 -6.76
N VAL A 309 1.06 -27.37 -7.71
CA VAL A 309 1.35 -27.50 -9.13
C VAL A 309 1.83 -26.16 -9.67
N ILE A 310 3.07 -26.14 -10.13
CA ILE A 310 3.73 -24.96 -10.67
C ILE A 310 3.56 -24.97 -12.18
N THR A 311 3.13 -23.84 -12.75
CA THR A 311 3.02 -23.72 -14.21
C THR A 311 4.34 -23.17 -14.74
N VAL A 312 5.02 -23.97 -15.57
CA VAL A 312 6.35 -23.70 -16.12
C VAL A 312 6.29 -23.52 -17.63
N SER A 313 7.35 -22.99 -18.22
CA SER A 313 7.46 -22.82 -19.66
C SER A 313 7.48 -24.18 -20.38
N GLU A 314 6.96 -24.20 -21.62
CA GLU A 314 7.02 -25.40 -22.46
C GLU A 314 8.48 -25.78 -22.77
N THR A 315 9.34 -24.78 -22.93
CA THR A 315 10.78 -24.94 -23.16
C THR A 315 11.44 -25.67 -21.98
N PHE A 316 11.12 -25.29 -20.75
CA PHE A 316 11.62 -25.98 -19.56
C PHE A 316 11.09 -27.40 -19.44
N LEU A 317 9.78 -27.60 -19.63
CA LEU A 317 9.16 -28.91 -19.58
C LEU A 317 9.79 -29.88 -20.59
N ASN A 318 10.23 -29.40 -21.75
CA ASN A 318 10.86 -30.20 -22.82
C ASN A 318 12.32 -30.57 -22.56
N LYS A 319 12.96 -30.05 -21.51
CA LYS A 319 14.29 -30.51 -21.06
C LYS A 319 14.25 -31.92 -20.45
N PHE A 320 13.06 -32.40 -20.06
CA PHE A 320 12.88 -33.69 -19.38
C PHE A 320 12.30 -34.77 -20.31
N GLN A 321 12.84 -35.98 -20.21
CA GLN A 321 12.31 -37.15 -20.89
C GLN A 321 11.03 -37.67 -20.21
N ASN A 322 10.13 -38.29 -20.97
CA ASN A 322 8.93 -38.88 -20.37
C ASN A 322 9.30 -40.15 -19.58
N GLY A 323 8.97 -40.18 -18.29
CA GLY A 323 9.04 -41.37 -17.44
C GLY A 323 7.71 -42.12 -17.38
N LEU A 324 7.68 -43.23 -16.65
CA LEU A 324 6.44 -43.97 -16.38
C LEU A 324 5.46 -43.12 -15.58
N SER A 325 4.19 -43.12 -15.97
CA SER A 325 3.13 -42.41 -15.24
C SER A 325 3.08 -42.83 -13.77
N ILE A 326 2.71 -41.89 -12.90
CA ILE A 326 2.45 -42.16 -11.48
C ILE A 326 1.21 -43.07 -11.38
N LYS A 327 1.24 -44.01 -10.45
CA LYS A 327 0.11 -44.90 -10.16
C LYS A 327 -0.73 -44.27 -9.07
#